data_AF-A2IA82-F1
#
_entry.id   AF-A2IA82-F1
#
_cell.length_a   1.000
_cell.length_b   1.000
_cell.length_c   1.000
_cell.angle_alpha   90.00
_cell.angle_beta   90.00
_cell.angle_gamma   90.00
#
_symmetry.space_group_name_H-M   'P 1'
#
loop_
_entity.id
_entity.type
_entity.pdbx_description
1 polymer ?
#
loop_
_entity_poly.entity_id
_entity_poly.type
_entity_poly.pdbx_seq_one_letter_code
_entity_poly.pdbx_strand_id
1 'polypeptide(L)'
;MKYIYAVLLTFLLCQLSLADRMVSLTCKTGGQQTGDNQVAIPSGTHILQGYCKNHNDCQMFCMTECRSGNGGCGNGGTSRPNRDDCYCAAPYSG
;
A
#
# COMPACT_ATOMS: atom_id res chain seq x y z
N MET A 1 30.61 -7.44 24.30
CA MET A 1 30.65 -8.09 22.96
C MET A 1 29.36 -8.82 22.59
N LYS A 2 28.78 -9.71 23.43
CA LYS A 2 27.56 -10.48 23.09
C LYS A 2 26.30 -9.64 22.75
N TYR A 3 26.08 -8.52 23.45
CA TYR A 3 24.88 -7.69 23.27
C TYR A 3 24.87 -6.85 21.98
N ILE A 4 26.05 -6.58 21.41
CA ILE A 4 26.19 -5.79 20.18
C ILE A 4 25.58 -6.53 18.99
N TYR A 5 25.79 -7.85 18.93
CA TYR A 5 25.20 -8.70 17.90
C TYR A 5 23.67 -8.76 17.98
N ALA A 6 23.10 -8.77 19.19
CA ALA A 6 21.65 -8.79 19.38
C ALA A 6 21.00 -7.48 18.90
N VAL A 7 21.62 -6.33 19.17
CA VAL A 7 21.13 -5.01 18.73
C VAL A 7 21.27 -4.85 17.21
N LEU A 8 22.37 -5.33 16.62
CA LEU A 8 22.53 -5.33 15.16
C LEU A 8 21.50 -6.22 14.47
N LEU A 9 21.20 -7.39 15.04
CA LEU A 9 20.22 -8.31 14.47
C LEU A 9 18.80 -7.73 14.50
N THR A 10 18.39 -7.10 15.60
CA THR A 10 17.07 -6.46 15.71
C THR A 10 16.95 -5.25 14.81
N PHE A 11 18.03 -4.48 14.64
CA PHE A 11 18.04 -3.34 13.71
C PHE A 11 17.91 -3.79 12.25
N LEU A 12 18.59 -4.89 11.86
CA LEU A 12 18.48 -5.50 10.54
C LEU A 12 17.07 -6.05 10.24
N LEU A 13 16.43 -6.68 11.23
CA LEU A 13 15.05 -7.19 11.11
C LEU A 13 14.01 -6.06 11.00
N CYS A 14 14.27 -4.92 11.66
CA CYS A 14 13.41 -3.75 11.57
C CYS A 14 13.44 -3.12 10.17
N GLN A 15 14.61 -3.08 9.53
CA GLN A 15 14.77 -2.58 8.15
C GLN A 15 14.03 -3.46 7.12
N LEU A 16 13.96 -4.77 7.34
CA LEU A 16 13.21 -5.71 6.47
C LEU A 16 11.69 -5.51 6.53
N SER A 17 11.17 -4.88 7.59
CA SER A 17 9.73 -4.65 7.79
C SER A 17 9.19 -3.46 6.98
N LEU A 18 10.08 -2.61 6.47
CA LEU A 18 9.79 -1.40 5.67
C LEU A 18 10.20 -1.60 4.21
N ALA A 19 10.13 -2.83 3.70
CA ALA A 19 10.52 -3.12 2.33
C ALA A 19 9.60 -2.37 1.36
N ASP A 20 10.14 -1.44 0.59
CA ASP A 20 9.37 -0.80 -0.47
C ASP A 20 8.89 -1.84 -1.51
N ARG A 21 7.69 -1.62 -2.03
CA ARG A 21 7.10 -2.42 -3.10
C ARG A 21 6.97 -1.60 -4.36
N MET A 22 7.16 -2.26 -5.49
CA MET A 22 7.07 -1.64 -6.81
C MET A 22 5.67 -1.82 -7.37
N VAL A 23 4.97 -0.71 -7.61
CA VAL A 23 3.62 -0.68 -8.22
C VAL A 23 3.63 0.20 -9.47
N SER A 24 2.59 0.13 -10.32
CA SER A 24 2.45 1.05 -11.44
C SER A 24 2.25 2.50 -10.98
N LEU A 25 2.64 3.47 -11.80
CA LEU A 25 2.36 4.89 -11.56
C LEU A 25 0.84 5.14 -11.49
N THR A 26 0.07 4.40 -12.29
CA THR A 26 -1.39 4.38 -12.24
C THR A 26 -1.89 4.04 -10.83
N CYS A 27 -1.40 2.93 -10.24
CA CYS A 27 -1.76 2.55 -8.88
C CYS A 27 -1.36 3.63 -7.86
N LYS A 28 -0.13 4.13 -7.92
CA LYS A 28 0.36 5.13 -6.95
C LYS A 28 -0.53 6.37 -6.90
N THR A 29 -1.03 6.81 -8.06
CA THR A 29 -1.78 8.06 -8.20
C THR A 29 -3.30 7.89 -8.19
N GLY A 30 -3.81 6.66 -8.03
CA GLY A 30 -5.25 6.42 -8.15
C GLY A 30 -5.77 6.73 -9.55
N GLY A 31 -4.98 6.48 -10.59
CA GLY A 31 -5.36 6.71 -11.99
C GLY A 31 -5.31 8.17 -12.46
N GLN A 32 -4.83 9.11 -11.64
CA GLN A 32 -4.61 10.49 -12.08
C GLN A 32 -3.48 10.61 -13.11
N GLN A 33 -2.49 9.73 -13.02
CA GLN A 33 -1.41 9.60 -13.99
C GLN A 33 -1.34 8.16 -14.47
N THR A 34 -1.46 7.95 -15.77
CA THR A 34 -1.37 6.63 -16.39
C THR A 34 0.08 6.31 -16.76
N GLY A 35 0.54 5.12 -16.39
CA GLY A 35 1.84 4.62 -16.84
C GLY A 35 2.27 3.34 -16.12
N ASP A 36 2.92 2.46 -16.87
CA ASP A 36 3.46 1.18 -16.38
C ASP A 36 4.81 1.34 -15.67
N ASN A 37 5.31 2.58 -15.56
CA ASN A 37 6.52 2.88 -14.81
C ASN A 37 6.36 2.40 -13.37
N GLN A 38 7.24 1.49 -12.96
CA GLN A 38 7.23 0.96 -11.61
C GLN A 38 7.78 2.01 -10.63
N VAL A 39 7.00 2.31 -9.60
CA VAL A 39 7.30 3.27 -8.55
C VAL A 39 7.26 2.58 -7.19
N ALA A 40 8.23 2.92 -6.34
CA ALA A 40 8.27 2.44 -4.97
C ALA A 40 7.17 3.07 -4.13
N ILE A 41 6.44 2.24 -3.39
CA ILE A 41 5.53 2.59 -2.30
C ILE A 41 5.88 1.79 -1.05
N PRO A 42 5.60 2.29 0.16
CA PRO A 42 5.82 1.51 1.38
C PRO A 42 5.08 0.16 1.34
N SER A 43 5.68 -0.90 1.87
CA SER A 43 4.97 -2.16 2.08
C SER A 43 3.78 -1.97 3.02
N GLY A 44 2.65 -2.59 2.67
CA GLY A 44 1.45 -2.62 3.50
C GLY A 44 0.25 -2.05 2.77
N THR A 45 -0.74 -1.57 3.52
CA THR A 45 -1.93 -0.97 2.94
C THR A 45 -1.56 0.31 2.19
N HIS A 46 -1.83 0.33 0.89
CA HIS A 46 -1.69 1.55 0.09
C HIS A 46 -2.98 2.36 0.19
N ILE A 47 -2.84 3.67 0.41
CA ILE A 47 -3.97 4.57 0.65
C ILE A 47 -4.06 5.56 -0.51
N LEU A 48 -5.18 5.52 -1.23
CA LEU A 48 -5.53 6.47 -2.27
C LEU A 48 -6.42 7.56 -1.66
N GLN A 49 -5.83 8.71 -1.37
CA GLN A 49 -6.52 9.82 -0.73
C GLN A 49 -7.63 10.38 -1.60
N GLY A 50 -8.85 10.50 -1.07
CA GLY A 50 -10.01 11.05 -1.78
C GLY A 50 -10.50 10.22 -2.97
N TYR A 51 -10.03 8.98 -3.12
CA TYR A 51 -10.41 8.11 -4.24
C TYR A 51 -11.75 7.41 -4.02
N CYS A 52 -12.18 7.22 -2.77
CA CYS A 52 -13.43 6.52 -2.51
C CYS A 52 -14.65 7.37 -2.90
N LYS A 53 -15.20 7.08 -4.08
CA LYS A 53 -16.55 7.50 -4.48
C LYS A 53 -17.57 6.37 -4.33
N ASN A 54 -17.12 5.14 -4.61
CA ASN A 54 -17.88 3.91 -4.51
C ASN A 54 -16.96 2.80 -4.01
N HIS A 55 -17.48 1.95 -3.13
CA HIS A 55 -16.76 0.78 -2.61
C HIS A 55 -16.29 -0.16 -3.73
N ASN A 56 -17.16 -0.45 -4.70
CA ASN A 56 -16.86 -1.38 -5.78
C ASN A 56 -15.77 -0.83 -6.70
N ASP A 57 -15.79 0.47 -7.01
CA ASP A 57 -14.77 1.10 -7.86
C ASP A 57 -13.40 1.07 -7.20
N CYS A 58 -13.35 1.39 -5.90
CA CYS A 58 -12.13 1.25 -5.10
C CYS A 58 -11.62 -0.20 -5.09
N GLN A 59 -12.49 -1.17 -4.85
CA GLN A 59 -12.10 -2.58 -4.83
C GLN A 59 -11.55 -3.03 -6.20
N MET A 60 -12.26 -2.74 -7.29
CA MET A 60 -11.83 -3.09 -8.64
C MET A 60 -10.51 -2.42 -9.02
N PHE A 61 -10.33 -1.14 -8.66
CA PHE A 61 -9.08 -0.43 -8.91
C PHE A 61 -7.91 -1.07 -8.16
N CYS A 62 -8.08 -1.36 -6.87
CA CYS A 62 -7.06 -2.02 -6.08
C CYS A 62 -6.67 -3.38 -6.69
N MET A 63 -7.63 -4.17 -7.14
CA MET A 63 -7.37 -5.50 -7.71
C MET A 63 -6.72 -5.42 -9.10
N THR A 64 -7.17 -4.50 -9.95
CA THR A 64 -6.74 -4.41 -11.35
C THR A 64 -5.43 -3.65 -11.50
N GLU A 65 -5.35 -2.45 -10.91
CA GLU A 65 -4.24 -1.51 -11.13
C GLU A 65 -3.12 -1.70 -10.11
N CYS A 66 -3.51 -1.91 -8.85
CA CYS A 66 -2.56 -2.12 -7.77
C CYS A 66 -2.19 -3.58 -7.54
N ARG A 67 -2.76 -4.52 -8.30
CA ARG A 67 -2.60 -5.97 -8.11
C ARG A 67 -2.70 -6.34 -6.62
N SER A 68 -3.71 -5.82 -5.95
CA SER A 68 -3.94 -6.05 -4.52
C SER A 68 -4.98 -7.16 -4.35
N GLY A 69 -4.84 -7.99 -3.33
CA GLY A 69 -5.80 -9.07 -3.07
C GLY A 69 -7.19 -8.57 -2.62
N ASN A 70 -7.28 -7.34 -2.12
CA ASN A 70 -8.54 -6.74 -1.69
C ASN A 70 -8.43 -5.20 -1.60
N GLY A 71 -9.56 -4.50 -1.66
CA GLY A 71 -9.62 -3.06 -1.48
C GLY A 71 -10.96 -2.58 -0.95
N GLY A 72 -10.99 -1.33 -0.51
CA GLY A 72 -12.26 -0.64 -0.33
C GLY A 72 -12.12 0.72 0.37
N CYS A 73 -13.24 1.42 0.48
CA CYS A 73 -13.37 2.69 1.18
C CYS A 73 -13.18 2.66 2.70
N GLY A 74 -12.79 3.77 3.30
CA GLY A 74 -12.78 3.91 4.75
C GLY A 74 -14.15 3.64 5.38
N ASN A 75 -14.12 3.12 6.60
CA ASN A 75 -15.33 2.80 7.36
C ASN A 75 -15.39 3.54 8.72
N GLY A 76 -14.38 4.34 9.06
CA GLY A 76 -14.29 5.00 10.37
C GLY A 76 -13.62 4.16 11.45
N GLY A 77 -13.21 2.93 11.13
CA GLY A 77 -12.45 2.07 12.03
C GLY A 77 -10.97 2.44 12.09
N THR A 78 -10.25 1.90 13.07
CA THR A 78 -8.82 2.16 13.30
C THR A 78 -7.94 1.85 12.10
N SER A 79 -8.23 0.78 11.36
CA SER A 79 -7.46 0.40 10.17
C SER A 79 -7.83 1.20 8.92
N ARG A 80 -9.03 1.80 8.87
CA ARG A 80 -9.61 2.45 7.69
C ARG A 80 -10.43 3.69 8.11
N PRO A 81 -9.77 4.71 8.71
CA PRO A 81 -10.46 5.78 9.41
C PRO A 81 -11.19 6.77 8.50
N ASN A 82 -10.62 7.13 7.35
CA ASN A 82 -11.17 8.18 6.50
C ASN A 82 -12.06 7.59 5.40
N ARG A 83 -13.36 7.90 5.42
CA ARG A 83 -14.37 7.36 4.49
C ARG A 83 -14.13 7.73 3.03
N ASP A 84 -13.47 8.86 2.79
CA ASP A 84 -13.19 9.36 1.44
C ASP A 84 -11.94 8.69 0.82
N ASP A 85 -11.17 7.96 1.63
CA ASP A 85 -9.97 7.28 1.18
C ASP A 85 -10.25 5.83 0.78
N CYS A 86 -9.52 5.37 -0.24
CA CYS A 86 -9.53 3.98 -0.68
C CYS A 86 -8.29 3.26 -0.16
N TYR A 87 -8.49 2.12 0.50
CA TYR A 87 -7.44 1.34 1.16
C TYR A 87 -7.24 0.03 0.38
N CYS A 88 -6.11 -0.09 -0.32
CA CYS A 88 -5.72 -1.30 -1.06
C CYS A 88 -4.80 -2.17 -0.19
N ALA A 89 -5.17 -3.43 0.03
CA ALA A 89 -4.44 -4.34 0.90
C ALA A 89 -3.14 -4.84 0.25
N ALA A 90 -1.98 -4.43 0.77
CA ALA A 90 -0.66 -4.97 0.43
C ALA A 90 -0.45 -5.25 -1.08
N PRO A 91 -0.42 -4.20 -1.94
CA PRO A 91 -0.15 -4.34 -3.38
C PRO A 91 1.05 -5.27 -3.65
N TYR A 92 0.94 -6.17 -4.63
CA TYR A 92 2.03 -7.07 -4.98
C TYR A 92 2.95 -6.45 -6.03
N SER A 93 4.24 -6.77 -5.96
CA SER A 93 5.23 -6.39 -6.98
C SER A 93 4.83 -7.03 -8.31
N GLY A 94 4.71 -6.19 -9.34
CA GLY A 94 4.27 -6.61 -10.67
C GLY A 94 5.36 -7.18 -11.56
#